data_AF-Q92H46-F1
#
_entry.id   AF-Q92H46-F1
#
_cell.length_a   1.000
_cell.length_b   1.000
_cell.length_c   1.000
_cell.angle_alpha   90.00
_cell.angle_beta   90.00
_cell.angle_gamma   90.00
#
_symmetry.space_group_name_H-M   'P 1'
#
loop_
_entity.id
_entity.type
_entity.pdbx_description
1 polymer ?
#
loop_
_entity_poly.entity_id
_entity_poly.type
_entity_poly.pdbx_seq_one_letter_code
_entity_poly.pdbx_strand_id
1 'polypeptide(L)' 'MPWSEVKEIAKEDYEYWFGRGKSFFIDCKYPLERGDFSKSAFELHQATASVYSNILLVFARYKPKLHDIRTLGGYCANL' A
#
# COMPACT_ATOMS: atom_id res chain seq x y z
N MET A 1 -5.32 -17.31 17.78
CA MET A 1 -6.22 -17.03 16.64
C MET A 1 -6.23 -18.26 15.74
N PRO A 2 -7.39 -18.85 15.45
CA PRO A 2 -7.53 -19.95 14.49
C PRO A 2 -7.02 -19.55 13.10
N TRP A 3 -6.54 -20.52 12.32
CA TRP A 3 -6.03 -20.29 10.96
C TRP A 3 -7.07 -19.69 10.00
N SER A 4 -8.35 -20.05 10.17
CA SER A 4 -9.46 -19.46 9.40
C SER A 4 -9.58 -17.96 9.65
N GLU A 5 -9.50 -17.54 10.91
CA GLU A 5 -9.59 -16.13 11.29
C GLU A 5 -8.36 -15.34 10.80
N VAL A 6 -7.16 -15.92 10.88
CA VAL A 6 -5.94 -15.31 10.32
C VAL A 6 -6.09 -15.09 8.81
N LYS A 7 -6.66 -16.06 8.09
CA LYS A 7 -6.88 -15.99 6.64
C LYS A 7 -7.90 -14.92 6.27
N GLU A 8 -9.00 -14.80 7.00
CA GLU A 8 -10.00 -13.76 6.72
C GLU A 8 -9.43 -12.36 6.98
N ILE A 9 -8.70 -12.15 8.08
CA ILE A 9 -8.02 -10.87 8.33
C ILE A 9 -7.04 -10.51 7.21
N ALA A 10 -6.21 -11.47 6.78
CA ALA A 10 -5.27 -11.24 5.68
C ALA A 10 -5.99 -10.91 4.37
N LYS A 11 -7.18 -11.49 4.12
CA LYS A 11 -8.00 -11.19 2.96
C LYS A 11 -8.60 -9.78 3.03
N GLU A 12 -9.12 -9.38 4.19
CA GLU A 12 -9.65 -8.03 4.41
C GLU A 12 -8.55 -6.97 4.25
N ASP A 13 -7.39 -7.19 4.86
CA ASP A 13 -6.21 -6.35 4.68
C ASP A 13 -5.79 -6.30 3.20
N TYR A 14 -5.88 -7.43 2.50
CA TYR A 14 -5.58 -7.48 1.08
C TYR A 14 -6.50 -6.58 0.27
N GLU A 15 -7.81 -6.81 0.37
CA GLU A 15 -8.83 -6.11 -0.40
C GLU A 15 -8.77 -4.60 -0.15
N TYR A 16 -8.59 -4.20 1.11
CA TYR A 16 -8.53 -2.80 1.48
C TYR A 16 -7.25 -2.10 0.97
N TRP A 17 -6.07 -2.60 1.35
CA TRP A 17 -4.82 -1.89 1.09
C TRP A 17 -4.39 -1.99 -0.38
N PHE A 18 -4.59 -3.15 -1.02
CA PHE A 18 -4.33 -3.28 -2.44
C PHE A 18 -5.35 -2.50 -3.27
N GLY A 19 -6.63 -2.54 -2.88
CA GLY A 19 -7.69 -1.74 -3.51
C GLY A 19 -7.38 -0.25 -3.49
N ARG A 20 -6.96 0.26 -2.33
CA ARG A 20 -6.50 1.65 -2.17
C ARG A 20 -5.28 1.98 -3.04
N GLY A 21 -4.28 1.11 -3.05
CA GLY A 21 -3.08 1.29 -3.88
C GLY A 21 -3.42 1.41 -5.37
N LYS A 22 -4.35 0.58 -5.85
CA LYS A 22 -4.86 0.67 -7.23
C LYS A 22 -5.57 1.99 -7.51
N SER A 23 -6.41 2.47 -6.58
CA SER A 23 -7.11 3.75 -6.75
C SER A 23 -6.11 4.89 -6.95
N PHE A 24 -5.12 5.02 -6.06
CA PHE A 24 -4.09 6.05 -6.19
C PHE A 24 -3.28 5.95 -7.48
N PHE A 25 -2.96 4.71 -7.90
CA PHE A 25 -2.27 4.49 -9.17
C PHE A 25 -3.09 4.91 -10.39
N ILE A 26 -4.41 4.68 -10.37
CA ILE A 26 -5.31 5.14 -11.44
C ILE A 26 -5.38 6.68 -11.42
N ASP A 27 -5.54 7.26 -10.23
CA ASP A 27 -5.74 8.70 -10.05
C ASP A 27 -4.49 9.52 -10.37
N CYS A 28 -3.29 8.92 -10.36
CA CYS A 28 -2.05 9.62 -10.72
C CYS A 28 -1.99 10.04 -12.20
N LYS A 29 -2.83 9.43 -13.07
CA LYS A 29 -2.85 9.68 -14.51
C LYS A 29 -3.37 11.08 -14.86
N TYR A 30 -4.46 11.53 -14.24
CA TYR A 30 -5.04 12.86 -14.52
C TYR A 30 -4.10 14.04 -14.20
N PRO A 31 -3.45 14.10 -13.02
CA PRO A 31 -2.47 15.15 -12.74
C PRO A 31 -1.25 15.05 -13.66
N LEU A 32 -0.85 13.85 -14.07
CA LEU A 32 0.23 13.68 -15.07
C LEU A 32 -0.15 14.31 -16.42
N GLU A 33 -1.33 14.00 -16.95
CA GLU A 33 -1.80 14.48 -18.25
C GLU A 33 -1.99 15.99 -18.30
N ARG A 34 -2.36 16.63 -17.18
CA ARG A 34 -2.50 18.09 -17.09
C ARG A 34 -1.20 18.83 -16.73
N GLY A 35 -0.06 18.12 -16.63
CA GLY A 35 1.25 18.71 -16.32
C GLY A 35 1.51 19.01 -14.83
N ASP A 36 0.66 18.52 -13.92
CA ASP A 36 0.81 18.66 -12.47
C ASP A 36 1.62 17.48 -11.91
N PHE A 37 2.92 17.48 -12.23
CA PHE A 37 3.82 16.38 -11.90
C PHE A 37 3.97 16.16 -10.38
N SER A 38 3.95 17.22 -9.59
CA SER A 38 4.04 17.15 -8.13
C SER A 38 2.86 16.37 -7.54
N LYS A 39 1.63 16.64 -8.01
CA LYS A 39 0.45 15.89 -7.58
C LYS A 39 0.48 14.44 -8.06
N SER A 40 0.90 14.20 -9.30
CA SER A 40 1.03 12.83 -9.83
C SER A 40 2.04 12.01 -9.01
N ALA A 41 3.20 12.59 -8.69
CA ALA A 41 4.21 11.95 -7.85
C ALA A 41 3.69 11.66 -6.43
N PHE A 42 2.89 12.55 -5.85
CA PHE A 42 2.23 12.31 -4.57
C PHE A 42 1.26 11.12 -4.64
N GLU A 43 0.42 11.03 -5.67
CA GLU A 43 -0.48 9.88 -5.84
C GLU A 43 0.31 8.57 -6.02
N LEU A 44 1.39 8.59 -6.81
CA LEU A 44 2.28 7.42 -6.96
C LEU A 44 2.92 7.01 -5.63
N HIS A 45 3.38 7.96 -4.82
CA HIS A 45 3.90 7.70 -3.48
C HIS A 45 2.86 6.99 -2.60
N GLN A 46 1.62 7.47 -2.62
CA GLN A 46 0.51 6.88 -1.84
C GLN A 46 0.11 5.49 -2.35
N ALA A 47 0.19 5.27 -3.66
CA ALA A 47 0.02 3.95 -4.26
C ALA A 47 1.07 2.97 -3.74
N THR A 48 2.36 3.35 -3.80
CA THR A 48 3.47 2.52 -3.30
C THR A 48 3.35 2.25 -1.79
N ALA A 49 3.07 3.28 -0.98
CA ALA A 49 2.91 3.13 0.46
C ALA A 49 1.75 2.17 0.81
N SER A 50 0.66 2.21 0.05
CA SER A 50 -0.49 1.31 0.24
C SER A 50 -0.15 -0.13 -0.12
N VAL A 51 0.61 -0.35 -1.19
CA VAL A 51 1.06 -1.70 -1.61
C VAL A 51 2.07 -2.28 -0.62
N TYR A 52 3.00 -1.49 -0.07
CA TYR A 52 3.86 -1.99 1.00
C TYR A 52 3.07 -2.30 2.27
N SER A 53 2.11 -1.45 2.63
CA SER A 53 1.22 -1.72 3.77
C SER A 53 0.45 -3.03 3.60
N ASN A 54 -0.04 -3.30 2.38
CA ASN A 54 -0.69 -4.54 2.01
C ASN A 54 0.21 -5.75 2.26
N ILE A 55 1.43 -5.76 1.72
CA ILE A 55 2.39 -6.84 1.88
C ILE A 55 2.67 -7.10 3.37
N LEU A 56 2.98 -6.04 4.13
CA LEU A 56 3.33 -6.16 5.54
C LEU A 56 2.16 -6.69 6.40
N LEU A 57 0.93 -6.27 6.11
CA LEU A 57 -0.25 -6.75 6.87
C LEU A 57 -0.61 -8.18 6.51
N VAL A 58 -0.61 -8.53 5.23
CA VAL A 58 -0.96 -9.88 4.75
C VAL A 58 0.04 -10.92 5.26
N PHE A 59 1.34 -10.63 5.18
CA PHE A 59 2.38 -11.62 5.47
C PHE A 59 2.96 -11.51 6.88
N ALA A 60 2.97 -10.32 7.49
CA ALA A 60 3.57 -10.08 8.79
C ALA A 60 2.57 -9.69 9.87
N ARG A 61 1.32 -9.39 9.49
CA ARG A 61 0.28 -8.84 10.39
C ARG A 61 0.73 -7.60 11.17
N TYR A 62 1.71 -6.89 10.64
CA TYR A 62 2.29 -5.73 11.26
C TYR A 62 2.44 -4.65 10.22
N LYS A 63 2.04 -3.42 10.56
CA LYS A 63 2.36 -2.24 9.78
C LYS A 63 2.94 -1.19 10.72
N PRO A 64 4.15 -0.67 10.48
CA PRO A 64 4.70 0.40 11.30
C PRO A 64 3.83 1.66 11.19
N LYS A 65 3.73 2.43 12.27
CA LYS A 65 2.97 3.70 12.34
C LYS A 65 3.68 4.87 11.62
N LEU A 66 4.41 4.57 10.56
CA LEU A 66 5.21 5.53 9.79
C LEU A 66 4.82 5.41 8.31
N HIS A 67 4.75 6.56 7.64
CA HIS A 67 4.44 6.65 6.20
C HIS A 67 5.69 6.84 5.32
N ASP A 68 6.91 6.60 5.84
CA ASP A 68 8.12 6.65 5.02
C ASP A 68 8.22 5.40 4.13
N ILE A 69 8.14 5.60 2.82
CA ILE A 69 8.16 4.53 1.81
C ILE A 69 9.46 3.73 1.76
N ARG A 70 10.61 4.32 2.13
CA ARG A 70 11.91 3.62 2.12
C ARG A 70 11.95 2.66 3.30
N THR A 71 11.49 3.11 4.46
CA THR A 71 11.34 2.27 5.65
C THR A 71 10.39 1.11 5.37
N LEU A 72 9.22 1.40 4.79
CA LEU A 72 8.24 0.36 4.41
C LEU A 72 8.83 -0.64 3.40
N GLY A 73 9.50 -0.16 2.35
CA GLY A 73 10.18 -1.03 1.38
C GLY A 73 11.27 -1.88 2.01
N GLY A 74 12.02 -1.34 2.97
CA GLY A 74 13.00 -2.08 3.77
C GLY A 74 12.35 -3.23 4.55
N TYR A 75 11.23 -3.00 5.23
CA TYR A 75 10.51 -4.09 5.92
C TYR A 75 10.02 -5.15 4.93
N CYS A 76 9.43 -4.75 3.80
CA CYS A 76 8.95 -5.68 2.78
C CYS A 76 10.08 -6.55 2.20
N ALA A 77 11.27 -5.99 1.99
CA ALA A 77 12.43 -6.71 1.47
C ALA A 77 13.03 -7.72 2.47
N ASN A 78 12.66 -7.64 3.76
CA ASN A 78 13.13 -8.51 4.82
C ASN A 78 12.04 -9.47 5.36
N LEU A 79 10.89 -9.57 4.66
CA LEU A 79 9.90 -10.63 4.90
C LEU A 79 10.37 -11.95 4.27
#